data_AF-A0A4R3TIW2-F1
#
_entry.id   AF-A0A4R3TIW2-F1
#
_cell.length_a   1.000
_cell.length_b   1.000
_cell.length_c   1.000
_cell.angle_alpha   90.00
_cell.angle_beta   90.00
_cell.angle_gamma   90.00
#
_symmetry.space_group_name_H-M   'P 1'
#
loop_
_entity.id
_entity.type
_entity.pdbx_description
1 polymer ?
#
loop_
_entity_poly.entity_id
_entity_poly.type
_entity_poly.pdbx_seq_one_letter_code
_entity_poly.pdbx_strand_id
1 'polypeptide(L)'
;MKTIHGALLIGCSALALAGCGADDISSPGAGSIVINNPTPTPAPTPAPTSGTVVAAASCPTFNATGGLTDSGTVSGPEGSWRVCTLPALVDVNASLPKVAGVLYRIAGRVDVGCDGGFAAPTSAATFTTTTASCNGRVLSADTNVTLTIDPGVIIYGENGAEAAWLAVNRGNKINATGTAAKPIIFTSRENVVGTNNDSSMGQWGGVVLLGRGKVTDCNYGSTAAGTCERDTEGAVNKAVFGGADNTYNAGTMKYVQIRYSGYILSNGKELQSLTTEGTGTGTTLDYFQSVNSSDDGAEFFGGAVNFKHYISVNADDDSLDIDTGLQGNFQYVMLLQRSGGGDALVEADSNGAETDTPRQVTNIANFTMVQPAASSNNEANDLASLLIRGNADVTLANGIIVSPANECLRLNGSGTVPATLKAFSVVMSCNATKYLGSGTYAPANTQTQFATGTNNNSDAYTSTLTSTFINGANESGVAAYDVTTLSSFFDKVTYIGAVSGASDTWYKGWTCDNATANFGSNAACTALPTT
;
A
#
# COMPACT_ATOMS: atom_id res chain seq x y z
N MET A 1 -23.34 62.05 -0.42
CA MET A 1 -24.66 61.70 0.14
C MET A 1 -25.61 61.42 -1.03
N LYS A 2 -26.08 60.16 -1.14
CA LYS A 2 -27.28 59.66 -1.85
C LYS A 2 -27.29 59.85 -3.39
N THR A 3 -27.52 58.85 -4.26
CA THR A 3 -28.23 57.57 -4.10
C THR A 3 -27.89 56.60 -5.25
N ILE A 4 -27.92 55.31 -4.91
CA ILE A 4 -27.74 54.10 -5.74
C ILE A 4 -29.10 53.66 -6.33
N HIS A 5 -29.12 53.15 -7.56
CA HIS A 5 -29.93 52.03 -8.11
C HIS A 5 -29.28 51.67 -9.47
N GLY A 6 -28.85 50.46 -9.81
CA GLY A 6 -29.44 49.13 -9.59
C GLY A 6 -29.98 48.63 -10.93
N ALA A 7 -29.12 48.09 -11.80
CA ALA A 7 -29.49 47.57 -13.12
C ALA A 7 -29.87 46.08 -13.04
N LEU A 8 -31.12 45.80 -13.42
CA LEU A 8 -31.77 44.49 -13.49
C LEU A 8 -31.78 44.06 -14.97
N LEU A 9 -31.34 42.84 -15.28
CA LEU A 9 -31.67 42.17 -16.55
C LEU A 9 -32.04 40.71 -16.24
N ILE A 10 -33.34 40.44 -16.40
CA ILE A 10 -34.00 39.14 -16.39
C ILE A 10 -34.45 38.85 -17.83
N GLY A 11 -34.32 37.60 -18.26
CA GLY A 11 -35.06 37.00 -19.38
C GLY A 11 -34.16 36.07 -20.21
N CYS A 12 -34.56 34.89 -20.67
CA CYS A 12 -35.81 34.13 -20.64
C CYS A 12 -35.50 32.70 -21.12
N SER A 13 -36.39 31.75 -20.80
CA SER A 13 -36.77 30.51 -21.55
C SER A 13 -36.66 29.23 -20.70
N ALA A 14 -37.61 28.30 -20.67
CA ALA A 14 -39.07 28.29 -20.80
C ALA A 14 -39.48 26.86 -20.41
N LEU A 15 -40.21 26.71 -19.30
CA LEU A 15 -40.93 25.49 -18.92
C LEU A 15 -42.42 25.72 -19.26
N ALA A 16 -43.01 24.81 -20.03
CA ALA A 16 -44.39 24.31 -19.85
C ALA A 16 -44.76 23.40 -21.03
N LEU A 17 -45.06 22.13 -20.75
CA LEU A 17 -46.43 21.61 -20.92
C LEU A 17 -46.58 20.22 -20.31
N ALA A 18 -47.53 20.10 -19.40
CA ALA A 18 -48.09 18.85 -18.90
C ALA A 18 -49.58 18.79 -19.29
N GLY A 19 -50.06 17.58 -19.60
CA GLY A 19 -51.47 17.20 -19.50
C GLY A 19 -52.17 16.80 -20.80
N CYS A 20 -52.42 15.50 -21.00
CA CYS A 20 -53.77 14.89 -20.90
C CYS A 20 -53.77 13.44 -21.42
N GLY A 21 -54.61 12.61 -20.78
CA GLY A 21 -54.77 11.17 -21.00
C GLY A 21 -55.73 10.77 -22.12
N ALA A 22 -55.97 9.45 -22.14
CA ALA A 22 -56.49 8.59 -23.22
C ALA A 22 -57.96 8.78 -23.65
N ASP A 23 -58.27 8.35 -24.88
CA ASP A 23 -59.42 7.46 -25.22
C ASP A 23 -59.28 6.87 -26.66
N ASP A 24 -59.46 5.54 -26.73
CA ASP A 24 -59.82 4.60 -27.82
C ASP A 24 -59.32 4.73 -29.28
N ILE A 25 -58.63 3.66 -29.76
CA ILE A 25 -58.70 3.18 -31.15
C ILE A 25 -59.02 1.68 -31.15
N SER A 26 -60.13 1.33 -31.81
CA SER A 26 -60.57 -0.04 -32.07
C SER A 26 -59.68 -0.73 -33.10
N SER A 27 -59.39 -2.01 -32.85
CA SER A 27 -58.67 -2.90 -33.78
C SER A 27 -59.67 -3.57 -34.73
N PRO A 28 -59.47 -3.54 -36.06
CA PRO A 28 -60.22 -4.40 -36.97
C PRO A 28 -59.68 -5.83 -36.87
N GLY A 29 -60.59 -6.78 -36.65
CA GLY A 29 -60.24 -8.18 -36.45
C GLY A 29 -59.64 -8.89 -37.67
N ALA A 30 -58.87 -9.93 -37.34
CA ALA A 30 -58.59 -11.17 -38.06
C ALA A 30 -57.97 -11.11 -39.47
N GLY A 31 -56.64 -10.99 -39.51
CA GLY A 31 -55.81 -11.62 -40.53
C GLY A 31 -54.71 -12.43 -39.84
N SER A 32 -54.69 -13.76 -40.01
CA SER A 32 -53.62 -14.60 -39.45
C SER A 32 -52.33 -14.37 -40.23
N ILE A 33 -51.39 -13.62 -39.67
CA ILE A 33 -50.01 -13.62 -40.12
C ILE A 33 -49.31 -14.76 -39.38
N VAL A 34 -48.88 -15.79 -40.11
CA VAL A 34 -47.96 -16.80 -39.59
C VAL A 34 -46.58 -16.13 -39.51
N ILE A 35 -46.23 -15.60 -38.35
CA ILE A 35 -44.85 -15.23 -38.03
C ILE A 35 -44.13 -16.53 -37.66
N ASN A 36 -43.29 -17.04 -38.56
CA ASN A 36 -42.27 -18.01 -38.20
C ASN A 36 -41.23 -17.29 -37.34
N ASN A 37 -41.46 -17.27 -36.02
CA ASN A 37 -40.44 -16.88 -35.07
C ASN A 37 -39.36 -17.97 -35.09
N PRO A 38 -38.13 -17.69 -35.54
CA PRO A 38 -37.04 -18.65 -35.36
C PRO A 38 -36.93 -18.96 -33.86
N THR A 39 -36.69 -20.23 -33.54
CA THR A 39 -36.48 -20.68 -32.17
C THR A 39 -35.43 -19.76 -31.53
N PRO A 40 -35.67 -19.15 -30.35
CA PRO A 40 -34.67 -18.34 -29.69
C PRO A 40 -33.37 -19.15 -29.60
N THR A 41 -32.28 -18.59 -30.13
CA THR A 41 -30.95 -19.14 -29.97
C THR A 41 -30.77 -19.46 -28.48
N PRO A 42 -30.38 -20.69 -28.11
CA PRO A 42 -30.09 -21.03 -26.73
C PRO A 42 -29.21 -19.93 -26.14
N ALA A 43 -29.55 -19.43 -24.95
CA ALA A 43 -28.62 -18.60 -24.20
C ALA A 43 -27.25 -19.32 -24.20
N PRO A 44 -26.14 -18.61 -24.44
CA PRO A 44 -24.83 -19.25 -24.46
C PRO A 44 -24.69 -20.04 -23.17
N THR A 45 -24.48 -21.35 -23.31
CA THR A 45 -24.11 -22.22 -22.20
C THR A 45 -22.96 -21.52 -21.47
N PRO A 46 -23.03 -21.33 -20.13
CA PRO A 46 -21.88 -20.87 -19.38
C PRO A 46 -20.68 -21.70 -19.83
N ALA A 47 -19.58 -21.04 -20.22
CA ALA A 47 -18.36 -21.76 -20.52
C ALA A 47 -18.08 -22.70 -19.33
N PRO A 48 -17.74 -23.99 -19.57
CA PRO A 48 -17.40 -24.88 -18.48
C PRO A 48 -16.34 -24.18 -17.61
N THR A 49 -16.60 -24.11 -16.30
CA THR A 49 -15.68 -23.61 -15.29
C THR A 49 -14.37 -24.40 -15.40
N SER A 50 -13.42 -23.89 -16.18
CA SER A 50 -12.16 -24.56 -16.50
C SER A 50 -11.12 -24.35 -15.41
N GLY A 51 -11.55 -24.51 -14.17
CA GLY A 51 -10.72 -24.42 -12.98
C GLY A 51 -10.47 -25.79 -12.36
N THR A 52 -9.26 -26.01 -11.84
CA THR A 52 -8.89 -27.30 -11.21
C THR A 52 -9.19 -27.34 -9.71
N VAL A 53 -9.40 -26.18 -9.07
CA VAL A 53 -9.65 -26.11 -7.63
C VAL A 53 -11.10 -26.48 -7.32
N VAL A 54 -11.28 -27.36 -6.34
CA VAL A 54 -12.60 -27.80 -5.84
C VAL A 54 -12.78 -27.27 -4.43
N ALA A 55 -13.94 -26.66 -4.16
CA ALA A 55 -14.24 -26.09 -2.86
C ALA A 55 -14.17 -27.13 -1.73
N ALA A 56 -13.54 -26.75 -0.62
CA ALA A 56 -13.49 -27.60 0.56
C ALA A 56 -14.90 -27.84 1.14
N ALA A 57 -15.08 -28.99 1.79
CA ALA A 57 -16.36 -29.36 2.39
C ALA A 57 -16.76 -28.43 3.55
N SER A 58 -15.79 -27.92 4.31
CA SER A 58 -16.00 -27.07 5.47
C SER A 58 -14.84 -26.10 5.69
N CYS A 59 -15.07 -25.09 6.52
CA CYS A 59 -13.99 -24.26 7.04
C CYS A 59 -13.09 -25.02 8.03
N PRO A 60 -11.79 -24.72 8.08
CA PRO A 60 -10.91 -25.25 9.10
C PRO A 60 -11.25 -24.69 10.48
N THR A 61 -10.69 -25.30 11.53
CA THR A 61 -10.82 -24.80 12.90
C THR A 61 -10.10 -23.47 13.07
N PHE A 62 -10.76 -22.53 13.73
CA PHE A 62 -10.20 -21.25 14.15
C PHE A 62 -10.72 -20.98 15.55
N ASN A 63 -9.80 -20.73 16.48
CA ASN A 63 -10.09 -20.74 17.91
C ASN A 63 -10.49 -19.38 18.50
N ALA A 64 -10.42 -18.30 17.72
CA ALA A 64 -11.03 -17.03 18.12
C ALA A 64 -12.52 -17.20 18.41
N THR A 65 -13.06 -16.39 19.31
CA THR A 65 -14.49 -16.39 19.62
C THR A 65 -15.31 -16.18 18.34
N GLY A 66 -16.30 -17.05 18.13
CA GLY A 66 -17.12 -17.07 16.91
C GLY A 66 -16.55 -17.92 15.76
N GLY A 67 -15.26 -18.26 15.80
CA GLY A 67 -14.60 -19.08 14.80
C GLY A 67 -14.65 -18.48 13.39
N LEU A 68 -14.42 -19.31 12.37
CA LEU A 68 -14.64 -18.93 10.97
C LEU A 68 -16.10 -19.18 10.59
N THR A 69 -16.73 -18.20 9.95
CA THR A 69 -18.07 -18.37 9.40
C THR A 69 -17.98 -18.99 8.00
N ASP A 70 -18.57 -20.17 7.81
CA ASP A 70 -18.79 -20.75 6.48
C ASP A 70 -19.76 -19.85 5.70
N SER A 71 -19.23 -19.18 4.69
CA SER A 71 -19.95 -18.20 3.89
C SER A 71 -20.30 -18.74 2.50
N GLY A 72 -20.40 -20.06 2.38
CA GLY A 72 -20.69 -20.74 1.12
C GLY A 72 -19.45 -20.90 0.25
N THR A 73 -19.66 -20.90 -1.07
CA THR A 73 -18.59 -21.08 -2.05
C THR A 73 -18.53 -19.92 -3.01
N VAL A 74 -17.32 -19.59 -3.45
CA VAL A 74 -17.07 -18.63 -4.53
C VAL A 74 -16.40 -19.35 -5.70
N SER A 75 -16.74 -18.96 -6.93
CA SER A 75 -16.13 -19.49 -8.15
C SER A 75 -15.41 -18.39 -8.91
N GLY A 76 -14.30 -18.75 -9.53
CA GLY A 76 -13.48 -17.91 -10.38
C GLY A 76 -12.85 -18.73 -11.50
N PRO A 77 -11.95 -18.13 -12.30
CA PRO A 77 -11.30 -18.81 -13.42
C PRO A 77 -10.57 -20.09 -13.04
N GLU A 78 -9.95 -20.13 -11.85
CA GLU A 78 -9.11 -21.26 -11.41
C GLU A 78 -9.88 -22.36 -10.66
N GLY A 79 -11.17 -22.15 -10.35
CA GLY A 79 -12.03 -23.17 -9.76
C GLY A 79 -13.07 -22.61 -8.81
N SER A 80 -13.35 -23.38 -7.76
CA SER A 80 -14.27 -23.02 -6.68
C SER A 80 -13.60 -23.19 -5.32
N TRP A 81 -13.94 -22.33 -4.37
CA TRP A 81 -13.40 -22.36 -3.01
C TRP A 81 -14.52 -22.22 -1.98
N ARG A 82 -14.32 -22.85 -0.82
CA ARG A 82 -15.05 -22.57 0.41
C ARG A 82 -14.59 -21.23 0.95
N VAL A 83 -15.54 -20.35 1.24
CA VAL A 83 -15.27 -19.04 1.83
C VAL A 83 -15.37 -19.12 3.35
N CYS A 84 -14.26 -18.83 4.04
CA CYS A 84 -14.18 -18.83 5.49
C CYS A 84 -13.94 -17.42 6.00
N THR A 85 -15.00 -16.78 6.48
CA THR A 85 -14.94 -15.38 6.92
C THR A 85 -14.39 -15.28 8.33
N LEU A 86 -13.40 -14.41 8.52
CA LEU A 86 -12.84 -14.09 9.83
C LEU A 86 -13.88 -13.36 10.69
N PRO A 87 -13.84 -13.55 12.03
CA PRO A 87 -14.59 -12.70 12.94
C PRO A 87 -13.98 -11.30 12.99
N ALA A 88 -14.76 -10.31 13.44
CA ALA A 88 -14.28 -8.92 13.60
C ALA A 88 -13.14 -8.78 14.63
N LEU A 89 -13.01 -9.73 15.57
CA LEU A 89 -11.93 -9.76 16.56
C LEU A 89 -11.30 -11.15 16.63
N VAL A 90 -9.98 -11.20 16.45
CA VAL A 90 -9.14 -12.34 16.83
C VAL A 90 -8.70 -12.10 18.28
N ASP A 91 -9.35 -12.76 19.24
CA ASP A 91 -9.20 -12.51 20.69
C ASP A 91 -8.25 -13.49 21.40
N VAL A 92 -7.73 -14.48 20.69
CA VAL A 92 -6.75 -15.46 21.16
C VAL A 92 -5.80 -15.80 20.01
N ASN A 93 -4.60 -16.29 20.32
CA ASN A 93 -3.65 -16.80 19.32
C ASN A 93 -4.35 -17.76 18.37
N ALA A 94 -4.40 -17.44 17.09
CA ALA A 94 -5.15 -18.20 16.11
C ALA A 94 -4.33 -18.41 14.84
N SER A 95 -4.67 -19.46 14.10
CA SER A 95 -3.96 -19.82 12.87
C SER A 95 -4.93 -19.97 11.71
N LEU A 96 -4.59 -19.38 10.56
CA LEU A 96 -5.24 -19.63 9.28
C LEU A 96 -4.42 -20.69 8.54
N PRO A 97 -4.82 -21.97 8.57
CA PRO A 97 -4.05 -23.02 7.91
C PRO A 97 -4.20 -22.98 6.38
N LYS A 98 -3.18 -23.44 5.64
CA LYS A 98 -3.33 -23.70 4.21
C LYS A 98 -4.14 -24.98 3.99
N VAL A 99 -5.40 -24.83 3.58
CA VAL A 99 -6.29 -25.94 3.19
C VAL A 99 -6.63 -25.81 1.71
N ALA A 100 -6.55 -26.92 0.97
CA ALA A 100 -6.93 -26.95 -0.44
C ALA A 100 -8.41 -26.58 -0.61
N GLY A 101 -8.72 -25.71 -1.57
CA GLY A 101 -10.10 -25.28 -1.82
C GLY A 101 -10.69 -24.37 -0.75
N VAL A 102 -9.88 -23.74 0.11
CA VAL A 102 -10.32 -22.72 1.08
C VAL A 102 -9.75 -21.36 0.69
N LEU A 103 -10.58 -20.32 0.80
CA LEU A 103 -10.18 -18.91 0.86
C LEU A 103 -10.65 -18.31 2.17
N TYR A 104 -9.84 -17.40 2.73
CA TYR A 104 -10.22 -16.62 3.89
C TYR A 104 -10.75 -15.26 3.46
N ARG A 105 -11.81 -14.80 4.12
CA ARG A 105 -12.43 -13.51 3.80
C ARG A 105 -12.34 -12.55 4.97
N ILE A 106 -11.90 -11.32 4.68
CA ILE A 106 -12.06 -10.14 5.52
C ILE A 106 -13.31 -9.39 5.02
N ALA A 107 -14.30 -9.22 5.89
CA ALA A 107 -15.55 -8.51 5.60
C ALA A 107 -15.77 -7.43 6.66
N GLY A 108 -15.40 -6.19 6.33
CA GLY A 108 -15.21 -5.12 7.33
C GLY A 108 -13.82 -5.17 7.98
N ARG A 109 -13.62 -4.39 9.06
CA ARG A 109 -12.37 -4.41 9.83
C ARG A 109 -12.23 -5.70 10.63
N VAL A 110 -11.07 -6.35 10.55
CA VAL A 110 -10.66 -7.43 11.45
C VAL A 110 -9.56 -6.94 12.38
N ASP A 111 -9.81 -6.99 13.69
CA ASP A 111 -8.85 -6.63 14.72
C ASP A 111 -8.10 -7.87 15.24
N VAL A 112 -6.76 -7.81 15.26
CA VAL A 112 -5.93 -8.78 15.96
C VAL A 112 -5.63 -8.26 17.37
N GLY A 113 -6.32 -8.85 18.34
CA GLY A 113 -6.30 -8.43 19.75
C GLY A 113 -6.82 -7.02 19.98
N CYS A 114 -6.80 -6.61 21.25
CA CYS A 114 -7.22 -5.28 21.67
C CYS A 114 -6.01 -4.35 21.81
N ASP A 115 -6.18 -3.09 21.44
CA ASP A 115 -5.16 -2.07 21.65
C ASP A 115 -4.85 -1.91 23.16
N GLY A 116 -3.57 -2.09 23.51
CA GLY A 116 -3.03 -1.91 24.85
C GLY A 116 -2.56 -0.49 25.17
N GLY A 117 -2.67 0.48 24.25
CA GLY A 117 -2.23 1.85 24.48
C GLY A 117 -0.75 2.08 24.19
N PHE A 118 -0.28 3.33 24.33
CA PHE A 118 1.11 3.73 24.04
C PHE A 118 2.18 3.06 24.91
N ALA A 119 1.78 2.57 26.08
CA ALA A 119 2.59 1.76 26.98
C ALA A 119 1.79 0.51 27.38
N ALA A 120 2.47 -0.63 27.52
CA ALA A 120 1.80 -1.87 27.92
C ALA A 120 1.09 -1.68 29.27
N PRO A 121 -0.20 -2.06 29.39
CA PRO A 121 -0.96 -1.86 30.61
C PRO A 121 -0.47 -2.83 31.69
N THR A 122 -0.67 -2.44 32.95
CA THR A 122 -0.32 -3.26 34.13
C THR A 122 -1.48 -3.27 35.11
N SER A 123 -1.44 -4.13 36.12
CA SER A 123 -2.43 -4.10 37.21
C SER A 123 -2.45 -2.77 37.97
N ALA A 124 -1.35 -2.01 37.97
CA ALA A 124 -1.25 -0.71 38.62
C ALA A 124 -1.66 0.47 37.71
N ALA A 125 -1.62 0.26 36.39
CA ALA A 125 -1.96 1.25 35.38
C ALA A 125 -2.73 0.55 34.26
N THR A 126 -4.03 0.41 34.46
CA THR A 126 -4.93 -0.23 33.49
C THR A 126 -5.21 0.70 32.30
N PHE A 127 -5.55 0.13 31.15
CA PHE A 127 -5.91 0.86 29.95
C PHE A 127 -7.29 0.43 29.44
N THR A 128 -8.18 1.39 29.15
CA THR A 128 -9.46 1.10 28.49
C THR A 128 -9.25 1.14 26.99
N THR A 129 -9.35 -0.01 26.33
CA THR A 129 -9.08 -0.11 24.89
C THR A 129 -10.08 0.69 24.06
N THR A 130 -9.58 1.34 23.00
CA THR A 130 -10.41 2.04 22.00
C THR A 130 -10.74 1.16 20.80
N THR A 131 -10.22 -0.07 20.73
CA THR A 131 -10.56 -1.02 19.67
C THR A 131 -12.06 -1.34 19.73
N ALA A 132 -12.80 -0.96 18.68
CA ALA A 132 -14.25 -1.05 18.66
C ALA A 132 -14.76 -2.47 18.93
N SER A 133 -14.16 -3.48 18.30
CA SER A 133 -14.52 -4.90 18.46
C SER A 133 -14.23 -5.47 19.87
N CYS A 134 -13.46 -4.75 20.69
CA CYS A 134 -13.17 -5.12 22.07
C CYS A 134 -14.15 -4.53 23.11
N ASN A 135 -15.14 -3.75 22.67
CA ASN A 135 -16.27 -3.27 23.49
C ASN A 135 -15.84 -2.56 24.79
N GLY A 136 -14.82 -1.69 24.73
CA GLY A 136 -14.39 -0.87 25.88
C GLY A 136 -13.79 -1.67 27.04
N ARG A 137 -13.20 -2.84 26.77
CA ARG A 137 -12.54 -3.68 27.77
C ARG A 137 -11.42 -2.91 28.50
N VAL A 138 -11.39 -3.04 29.83
CA VAL A 138 -10.27 -2.55 30.66
C VAL A 138 -9.19 -3.62 30.73
N LEU A 139 -8.00 -3.29 30.25
CA LEU A 139 -6.82 -4.15 30.17
C LEU A 139 -5.88 -3.88 31.34
N SER A 140 -5.36 -4.94 31.94
CA SER A 140 -4.29 -4.90 32.96
C SER A 140 -2.99 -5.57 32.49
N ALA A 141 -2.98 -6.04 31.25
CA ALA A 141 -1.86 -6.54 30.47
C ALA A 141 -2.27 -6.51 28.98
N ASP A 142 -1.31 -6.50 28.07
CA ASP A 142 -1.58 -6.67 26.64
C ASP A 142 -2.35 -7.98 26.38
N THR A 143 -3.21 -7.97 25.36
CA THR A 143 -3.93 -9.19 24.97
C THR A 143 -3.00 -10.26 24.40
N ASN A 144 -1.81 -9.89 23.92
CA ASN A 144 -0.76 -10.81 23.46
C ASN A 144 -1.23 -11.83 22.42
N VAL A 145 -2.15 -11.42 21.54
CA VAL A 145 -2.68 -12.25 20.46
C VAL A 145 -1.70 -12.26 19.30
N THR A 146 -1.50 -13.44 18.71
CA THR A 146 -0.80 -13.63 17.44
C THR A 146 -1.73 -14.27 16.42
N LEU A 147 -1.98 -13.57 15.31
CA LEU A 147 -2.59 -14.16 14.12
C LEU A 147 -1.50 -14.80 13.26
N THR A 148 -1.48 -16.12 13.20
CA THR A 148 -0.56 -16.89 12.34
C THR A 148 -1.22 -17.22 11.02
N ILE A 149 -0.51 -17.03 9.92
CA ILE A 149 -1.00 -17.30 8.57
C ILE A 149 0.00 -18.25 7.91
N ASP A 150 -0.46 -19.45 7.55
CA ASP A 150 0.41 -20.47 6.96
C ASP A 150 0.86 -20.08 5.53
N PRO A 151 2.03 -20.56 5.08
CA PRO A 151 2.46 -20.38 3.69
C PRO A 151 1.42 -20.82 2.65
N GLY A 152 1.21 -19.99 1.62
CA GLY A 152 0.29 -20.28 0.51
C GLY A 152 -1.19 -20.01 0.82
N VAL A 153 -1.49 -19.46 1.99
CA VAL A 153 -2.82 -18.96 2.33
C VAL A 153 -3.17 -17.76 1.44
N ILE A 154 -4.42 -17.74 0.98
CA ILE A 154 -4.99 -16.62 0.23
C ILE A 154 -6.11 -16.04 1.09
N ILE A 155 -6.03 -14.75 1.36
CA ILE A 155 -7.02 -13.94 2.08
C ILE A 155 -7.52 -12.87 1.12
N TYR A 156 -8.83 -12.62 1.08
CA TYR A 156 -9.37 -11.53 0.29
C TYR A 156 -10.25 -10.58 1.10
N GLY A 157 -10.17 -9.29 0.77
CA GLY A 157 -11.08 -8.26 1.25
C GLY A 157 -12.35 -8.20 0.41
N GLU A 158 -13.50 -8.08 1.06
CA GLU A 158 -14.80 -7.82 0.46
C GLU A 158 -15.48 -6.71 1.26
N ASN A 159 -15.51 -5.50 0.70
CA ASN A 159 -16.18 -4.36 1.31
C ASN A 159 -17.69 -4.66 1.45
N GLY A 160 -18.27 -4.22 2.56
CA GLY A 160 -19.70 -4.33 2.83
C GLY A 160 -20.24 -3.02 3.37
N ALA A 161 -20.95 -3.08 4.49
CA ALA A 161 -21.33 -1.87 5.24
C ALA A 161 -20.11 -1.12 5.80
N GLU A 162 -19.01 -1.84 6.03
CA GLU A 162 -17.71 -1.30 6.41
C GLU A 162 -16.65 -1.73 5.37
N ALA A 163 -15.61 -0.92 5.22
CA ALA A 163 -14.45 -1.26 4.40
C ALA A 163 -13.69 -2.45 5.00
N ALA A 164 -13.18 -3.34 4.14
CA ALA A 164 -12.45 -4.54 4.52
C ALA A 164 -10.95 -4.25 4.68
N TRP A 165 -10.40 -4.46 5.88
CA TRP A 165 -8.96 -4.33 6.17
C TRP A 165 -8.57 -5.07 7.46
N LEU A 166 -7.28 -5.33 7.62
CA LEU A 166 -6.72 -6.02 8.79
C LEU A 166 -5.96 -5.03 9.68
N ALA A 167 -6.32 -4.97 10.96
CA ALA A 167 -5.67 -4.13 11.97
C ALA A 167 -4.94 -5.01 13.00
N VAL A 168 -3.62 -4.89 13.09
CA VAL A 168 -2.83 -5.54 14.15
C VAL A 168 -2.58 -4.53 15.27
N ASN A 169 -3.43 -4.56 16.30
CA ASN A 169 -3.42 -3.56 17.38
C ASN A 169 -2.20 -3.69 18.30
N ARG A 170 -1.78 -2.58 18.93
CA ARG A 170 -0.64 -2.56 19.86
C ARG A 170 -0.80 -3.60 20.98
N GLY A 171 0.28 -4.29 21.31
CA GLY A 171 0.31 -5.43 22.22
C GLY A 171 0.06 -6.79 21.55
N ASN A 172 -0.14 -6.83 20.23
CA ASN A 172 -0.46 -8.03 19.45
C ASN A 172 0.42 -8.15 18.21
N LYS A 173 0.36 -9.30 17.53
CA LYS A 173 1.29 -9.66 16.46
C LYS A 173 0.61 -10.35 15.29
N ILE A 174 1.24 -10.23 14.13
CA ILE A 174 1.00 -11.09 12.97
C ILE A 174 2.21 -12.00 12.72
N ASN A 175 1.98 -13.25 12.34
CA ASN A 175 3.00 -14.13 11.82
C ASN A 175 2.58 -14.63 10.44
N ALA A 176 2.82 -13.81 9.43
CA ALA A 176 2.58 -14.10 8.02
C ALA A 176 3.90 -14.45 7.34
N THR A 177 4.39 -15.66 7.58
CA THR A 177 5.67 -16.13 7.05
C THR A 177 5.42 -17.14 5.93
N GLY A 178 5.26 -16.63 4.70
CA GLY A 178 5.22 -17.42 3.49
C GLY A 178 6.59 -18.00 3.11
N THR A 179 6.65 -18.61 1.93
CA THR A 179 7.91 -19.08 1.34
C THR A 179 7.96 -18.66 -0.12
N ALA A 180 9.14 -18.74 -0.73
CA ALA A 180 9.27 -18.39 -2.14
C ALA A 180 8.34 -19.22 -3.05
N ALA A 181 8.09 -20.49 -2.72
CA ALA A 181 7.20 -21.36 -3.47
C ALA A 181 5.71 -21.26 -3.07
N LYS A 182 5.43 -20.68 -1.90
CA LYS A 182 4.08 -20.54 -1.32
C LYS A 182 3.96 -19.18 -0.63
N PRO A 183 3.96 -18.08 -1.40
CA PRO A 183 3.74 -16.76 -0.83
C PRO A 183 2.35 -16.68 -0.21
N ILE A 184 2.19 -15.85 0.81
CA ILE A 184 0.87 -15.48 1.34
C ILE A 184 0.33 -14.37 0.46
N ILE A 185 -0.93 -14.48 0.04
CA ILE A 185 -1.56 -13.49 -0.84
C ILE A 185 -2.74 -12.86 -0.11
N PHE A 186 -2.68 -11.55 0.04
CA PHE A 186 -3.84 -10.72 0.33
C PHE A 186 -4.31 -10.06 -0.96
N THR A 187 -5.61 -10.14 -1.24
CA THR A 187 -6.18 -9.62 -2.50
C THR A 187 -7.62 -9.15 -2.32
N SER A 188 -8.31 -8.84 -3.41
CA SER A 188 -9.72 -8.46 -3.43
C SER A 188 -10.63 -9.60 -3.86
N ARG A 189 -11.93 -9.46 -3.57
CA ARG A 189 -12.97 -10.34 -4.10
C ARG A 189 -12.98 -10.37 -5.63
N GLU A 190 -12.78 -9.23 -6.28
CA GLU A 190 -12.78 -9.08 -7.74
C GLU A 190 -11.64 -9.86 -8.38
N ASN A 191 -10.48 -9.97 -7.69
CA ASN A 191 -9.43 -10.88 -8.11
C ASN A 191 -9.89 -12.34 -8.05
N VAL A 192 -10.56 -12.75 -6.97
CA VAL A 192 -11.05 -14.12 -6.77
C VAL A 192 -12.07 -14.53 -7.84
N VAL A 193 -12.99 -13.64 -8.22
CA VAL A 193 -14.00 -13.95 -9.24
C VAL A 193 -13.51 -13.73 -10.68
N GLY A 194 -12.25 -13.30 -10.85
CA GLY A 194 -11.61 -13.17 -12.17
C GLY A 194 -12.02 -11.93 -12.96
N THR A 195 -12.44 -10.86 -12.30
CA THR A 195 -12.83 -9.61 -12.97
C THR A 195 -11.72 -8.56 -12.98
N ASN A 196 -10.61 -8.80 -12.28
CA ASN A 196 -9.48 -7.88 -12.26
C ASN A 196 -8.64 -7.93 -13.53
N ASN A 197 -8.10 -6.76 -13.86
CA ASN A 197 -7.06 -6.56 -14.87
C ASN A 197 -5.98 -5.63 -14.29
N ASP A 198 -5.00 -5.28 -15.12
CA ASP A 198 -3.84 -4.48 -14.69
C ASP A 198 -4.18 -3.02 -14.33
N SER A 199 -5.41 -2.55 -14.60
CA SER A 199 -5.89 -1.23 -14.18
C SER A 199 -6.76 -1.28 -12.91
N SER A 200 -7.20 -2.47 -12.48
CA SER A 200 -7.99 -2.64 -11.25
C SER A 200 -7.18 -2.23 -10.02
N MET A 201 -7.82 -1.58 -9.04
CA MET A 201 -7.25 -1.11 -7.78
C MET A 201 -8.36 -0.63 -6.83
N GLY A 202 -8.03 -0.33 -5.57
CA GLY A 202 -8.94 0.34 -4.64
C GLY A 202 -10.11 -0.53 -4.21
N GLN A 203 -9.89 -1.85 -4.08
CA GLN A 203 -10.98 -2.82 -3.88
C GLN A 203 -11.11 -3.30 -2.44
N TRP A 204 -10.12 -2.99 -1.58
CA TRP A 204 -10.13 -3.21 -0.14
C TRP A 204 -9.03 -2.35 0.52
N GLY A 205 -9.05 -2.21 1.84
CA GLY A 205 -8.19 -1.28 2.55
C GLY A 205 -6.71 -1.70 2.55
N GLY A 206 -6.38 -2.90 3.03
CA GLY A 206 -5.00 -3.35 3.15
C GLY A 206 -4.69 -3.94 4.52
N VAL A 207 -3.41 -3.96 4.89
CA VAL A 207 -2.93 -4.46 6.20
C VAL A 207 -2.26 -3.33 6.97
N VAL A 208 -2.74 -3.08 8.18
CA VAL A 208 -2.25 -2.03 9.08
C VAL A 208 -1.57 -2.67 10.31
N LEU A 209 -0.31 -2.32 10.54
CA LEU A 209 0.46 -2.76 11.70
C LEU A 209 0.64 -1.61 12.69
N LEU A 210 -0.10 -1.65 13.81
CA LEU A 210 -0.05 -0.61 14.84
C LEU A 210 0.93 -0.97 15.96
N GLY A 211 1.88 -0.08 16.22
CA GLY A 211 2.94 -0.26 17.19
C GLY A 211 3.12 0.92 18.15
N ARG A 212 4.12 0.77 19.04
CA ARG A 212 4.45 1.72 20.11
C ARG A 212 5.72 2.53 19.85
N GLY A 213 6.24 2.48 18.62
CA GLY A 213 7.37 3.27 18.16
C GLY A 213 7.11 4.76 18.34
N LYS A 214 8.20 5.53 18.40
CA LYS A 214 8.14 6.98 18.51
C LYS A 214 7.58 7.58 17.24
N VAL A 215 6.62 8.47 17.37
CA VAL A 215 5.99 9.22 16.26
C VAL A 215 6.01 10.71 16.59
N THR A 216 5.82 11.56 15.58
CA THR A 216 5.61 13.01 15.75
C THR A 216 4.18 13.42 15.41
N ASP A 217 3.86 14.70 15.58
CA ASP A 217 2.58 15.32 15.19
C ASP A 217 1.38 14.64 15.86
N CYS A 218 1.45 14.63 17.20
CA CYS A 218 0.55 13.89 18.05
C CYS A 218 -0.91 14.37 17.95
N ASN A 219 -1.86 13.44 17.78
CA ASN A 219 -3.26 13.70 18.09
C ASN A 219 -3.50 13.68 19.60
N TYR A 220 -2.71 12.90 20.34
CA TYR A 220 -2.80 12.76 21.81
C TYR A 220 -1.41 12.75 22.46
N GLY A 221 -1.32 13.26 23.68
CA GLY A 221 -0.06 13.32 24.42
C GLY A 221 0.93 14.33 23.84
N SER A 222 2.23 14.03 23.92
CA SER A 222 3.29 14.87 23.32
C SER A 222 4.57 14.08 23.05
N THR A 223 5.34 14.54 22.08
CA THR A 223 6.70 14.03 21.78
C THR A 223 7.62 14.16 22.99
N ALA A 224 7.59 15.31 23.69
CA ALA A 224 8.43 15.59 24.86
C ALA A 224 8.17 14.65 26.05
N ALA A 225 6.91 14.23 26.26
CA ALA A 225 6.57 13.29 27.33
C ALA A 225 6.80 11.82 26.96
N GLY A 226 7.10 11.52 25.69
CA GLY A 226 7.18 10.14 25.21
C GLY A 226 5.82 9.42 25.21
N THR A 227 4.72 10.17 25.09
CA THR A 227 3.34 9.65 25.08
C THR A 227 2.60 10.08 23.81
N CYS A 228 3.34 10.39 22.73
CA CYS A 228 2.76 10.81 21.47
C CYS A 228 1.99 9.65 20.83
N GLU A 229 0.73 9.90 20.49
CA GLU A 229 -0.12 8.94 19.79
C GLU A 229 -0.83 9.63 18.63
N ARG A 230 -1.11 8.85 17.59
CA ARG A 230 -1.87 9.27 16.41
C ARG A 230 -3.00 8.30 16.10
N ASP A 231 -4.00 8.80 15.41
CA ASP A 231 -5.04 7.97 14.80
C ASP A 231 -4.56 7.48 13.43
N THR A 232 -4.86 6.22 13.10
CA THR A 232 -4.72 5.67 11.73
C THR A 232 -5.53 6.52 10.77
N GLU A 233 -4.91 6.93 9.67
CA GLU A 233 -5.54 7.77 8.67
C GLU A 233 -6.79 7.11 8.07
N GLY A 234 -7.86 7.90 7.87
CA GLY A 234 -9.11 7.44 7.27
C GLY A 234 -9.97 6.49 8.11
N ALA A 235 -9.46 5.94 9.22
CA ALA A 235 -10.18 4.93 9.99
C ALA A 235 -11.48 5.48 10.63
N VAL A 236 -12.63 5.00 10.14
CA VAL A 236 -13.96 5.39 10.66
C VAL A 236 -14.11 5.03 12.15
N ASN A 237 -13.69 3.82 12.52
CA ASN A 237 -13.59 3.39 13.91
C ASN A 237 -12.14 3.56 14.38
N LYS A 238 -11.96 4.14 15.56
CA LYS A 238 -10.65 4.51 16.09
C LYS A 238 -9.65 3.34 16.04
N ALA A 239 -8.47 3.62 15.50
CA ALA A 239 -7.29 2.77 15.52
C ALA A 239 -6.11 3.68 15.86
N VAL A 240 -5.32 3.33 16.87
CA VAL A 240 -4.35 4.24 17.49
C VAL A 240 -2.99 3.59 17.52
N PHE A 241 -1.97 4.37 17.19
CA PHE A 241 -0.58 3.98 17.25
C PHE A 241 0.29 5.02 17.95
N GLY A 242 1.56 4.69 18.15
CA GLY A 242 2.54 5.58 18.76
C GLY A 242 2.84 5.21 20.22
N GLY A 243 3.94 5.76 20.71
CA GLY A 243 4.49 5.53 22.04
C GLY A 243 5.96 5.92 22.12
N ALA A 244 6.76 5.14 22.85
CA ALA A 244 8.18 5.41 23.05
C ALA A 244 9.12 4.22 22.75
N ASP A 245 8.59 3.11 22.24
CA ASP A 245 9.29 1.83 22.07
C ASP A 245 9.66 1.55 20.59
N ASN A 246 10.83 2.01 20.17
CA ASN A 246 11.40 1.71 18.84
C ASN A 246 11.92 0.26 18.70
N THR A 247 11.77 -0.57 19.73
CA THR A 247 12.03 -2.02 19.67
C THR A 247 10.74 -2.84 19.54
N TYR A 248 9.60 -2.17 19.45
CA TYR A 248 8.29 -2.81 19.35
C TYR A 248 8.25 -3.86 18.23
N ASN A 249 7.61 -4.99 18.51
CA ASN A 249 7.52 -6.13 17.62
C ASN A 249 6.05 -6.40 17.26
N ALA A 250 5.64 -5.95 16.07
CA ALA A 250 4.33 -6.24 15.47
C ALA A 250 4.27 -7.62 14.81
N GLY A 251 5.39 -8.35 14.79
CA GLY A 251 5.52 -9.70 14.26
C GLY A 251 6.34 -9.78 12.98
N THR A 252 5.95 -10.67 12.07
CA THR A 252 6.69 -10.96 10.84
C THR A 252 5.75 -11.02 9.64
N MET A 253 6.11 -10.32 8.58
CA MET A 253 5.53 -10.46 7.24
C MET A 253 6.66 -10.79 6.28
N LYS A 254 6.65 -12.01 5.73
CA LYS A 254 7.68 -12.49 4.82
C LYS A 254 7.14 -13.32 3.66
N TYR A 255 7.59 -13.07 2.44
CA TYR A 255 7.03 -13.64 1.20
C TYR A 255 5.52 -13.39 1.12
N VAL A 256 5.16 -12.11 1.13
CA VAL A 256 3.77 -11.64 1.11
C VAL A 256 3.53 -10.84 -0.17
N GLN A 257 2.35 -11.05 -0.76
CA GLN A 257 1.81 -10.16 -1.79
C GLN A 257 0.55 -9.49 -1.26
N ILE A 258 0.42 -8.19 -1.48
CA ILE A 258 -0.80 -7.43 -1.26
C ILE A 258 -1.22 -6.83 -2.60
N ARG A 259 -2.40 -7.22 -3.08
CA ARG A 259 -2.91 -6.85 -4.40
C ARG A 259 -4.20 -6.05 -4.30
N TYR A 260 -4.34 -5.03 -5.15
CA TYR A 260 -5.59 -4.30 -5.38
C TYR A 260 -6.16 -3.56 -4.15
N SER A 261 -5.28 -3.09 -3.25
CA SER A 261 -5.59 -2.26 -2.07
C SER A 261 -5.86 -0.79 -2.44
N GLY A 262 -5.97 0.13 -1.48
CA GLY A 262 -6.22 1.55 -1.76
C GLY A 262 -7.69 1.98 -1.59
N TYR A 263 -8.46 1.37 -0.69
CA TYR A 263 -9.88 1.73 -0.56
C TYR A 263 -10.07 3.02 0.24
N ILE A 264 -10.85 3.95 -0.32
CA ILE A 264 -11.24 5.21 0.32
C ILE A 264 -12.07 4.94 1.57
N LEU A 265 -11.49 5.15 2.75
CA LEU A 265 -12.21 5.00 4.02
C LEU A 265 -13.06 6.24 4.35
N SER A 266 -12.53 7.41 4.03
CA SER A 266 -13.24 8.69 4.09
C SER A 266 -12.66 9.66 3.05
N ASN A 267 -13.30 10.81 2.81
CA ASN A 267 -12.98 11.67 1.67
C ASN A 267 -11.49 12.10 1.62
N GLY A 268 -10.74 11.57 0.65
CA GLY A 268 -9.31 11.82 0.46
C GLY A 268 -8.44 11.23 1.58
N LYS A 269 -8.85 10.06 2.09
CA LYS A 269 -8.24 9.28 3.16
C LYS A 269 -8.42 7.80 2.85
N GLU A 270 -7.49 7.29 2.07
CA GLU A 270 -7.38 5.93 1.57
C GLU A 270 -6.49 5.12 2.53
N LEU A 271 -6.54 3.78 2.44
CA LEU A 271 -5.56 2.91 3.11
C LEU A 271 -4.64 2.28 2.08
N GLN A 272 -3.38 2.11 2.46
CA GLN A 272 -2.33 1.57 1.62
C GLN A 272 -2.33 0.05 1.53
N SER A 273 -1.49 -0.51 0.65
CA SER A 273 -1.27 -1.96 0.66
C SER A 273 -0.73 -2.44 2.02
N LEU A 274 0.37 -1.84 2.47
CA LEU A 274 0.91 -2.03 3.81
C LEU A 274 1.07 -0.67 4.47
N THR A 275 0.39 -0.49 5.60
CA THR A 275 0.52 0.69 6.45
C THR A 275 1.22 0.26 7.73
N THR A 276 2.36 0.87 8.03
CA THR A 276 3.06 0.60 9.29
C THR A 276 3.08 1.84 10.15
N GLU A 277 2.63 1.69 11.38
CA GLU A 277 2.28 2.80 12.24
C GLU A 277 2.99 2.65 13.58
N GLY A 278 4.10 3.36 13.76
CA GLY A 278 4.92 3.24 14.96
C GLY A 278 5.45 1.81 15.16
N THR A 279 5.78 1.08 14.10
CA THR A 279 6.41 -0.23 14.27
C THR A 279 7.90 -0.07 14.64
N GLY A 280 8.48 -1.08 15.30
CA GLY A 280 9.85 -1.02 15.78
C GLY A 280 10.76 -2.05 15.13
N THR A 281 12.03 -2.02 15.51
CA THR A 281 13.09 -2.90 15.01
C THR A 281 12.89 -4.38 15.33
N GLY A 282 11.93 -4.70 16.22
CA GLY A 282 11.51 -6.05 16.51
C GLY A 282 10.55 -6.63 15.46
N THR A 283 9.95 -5.79 14.61
CA THR A 283 9.11 -6.21 13.48
C THR A 283 9.99 -6.63 12.29
N THR A 284 9.66 -7.73 11.64
CA THR A 284 10.37 -8.21 10.44
C THR A 284 9.50 -8.03 9.20
N LEU A 285 9.99 -7.22 8.26
CA LEU A 285 9.42 -7.03 6.92
C LEU A 285 10.47 -7.46 5.89
N ASP A 286 10.18 -8.50 5.13
CA ASP A 286 11.14 -9.07 4.16
C ASP A 286 10.43 -9.77 3.00
N TYR A 287 10.84 -9.56 1.74
CA TYR A 287 10.18 -10.15 0.56
C TYR A 287 8.68 -9.83 0.50
N PHE A 288 8.38 -8.59 0.15
CA PHE A 288 7.01 -8.07 0.07
C PHE A 288 6.76 -7.45 -1.30
N GLN A 289 5.60 -7.75 -1.89
CA GLN A 289 5.16 -7.18 -3.15
C GLN A 289 3.80 -6.48 -2.97
N SER A 290 3.77 -5.17 -3.18
CA SER A 290 2.54 -4.40 -3.41
C SER A 290 2.22 -4.39 -4.89
N VAL A 291 0.95 -4.62 -5.24
CA VAL A 291 0.46 -4.65 -6.62
C VAL A 291 -0.81 -3.82 -6.74
N ASN A 292 -0.79 -2.81 -7.60
CA ASN A 292 -1.96 -2.01 -7.95
C ASN A 292 -2.71 -1.45 -6.70
N SER A 293 -1.98 -0.83 -5.77
CA SER A 293 -2.64 0.03 -4.78
C SER A 293 -3.26 1.23 -5.50
N SER A 294 -4.47 1.64 -5.10
CA SER A 294 -5.08 2.90 -5.58
C SER A 294 -4.55 4.13 -4.86
N ASP A 295 -3.74 3.89 -3.85
CA ASP A 295 -3.06 4.87 -3.04
C ASP A 295 -1.57 4.45 -3.05
N ASP A 296 -0.89 4.44 -1.92
CA ASP A 296 0.51 4.07 -1.84
C ASP A 296 0.78 2.57 -1.93
N GLY A 297 1.97 2.24 -2.45
CA GLY A 297 2.51 0.89 -2.40
C GLY A 297 2.67 0.40 -0.95
N ALA A 298 3.23 1.27 -0.11
CA ALA A 298 3.34 1.13 1.34
C ALA A 298 3.69 2.47 1.98
N GLU A 299 3.18 2.71 3.18
CA GLU A 299 3.38 3.96 3.92
C GLU A 299 3.81 3.68 5.37
N PHE A 300 4.72 4.51 5.86
CA PHE A 300 5.40 4.31 7.13
C PHE A 300 5.29 5.56 8.00
N PHE A 301 4.39 5.49 8.98
CA PHE A 301 4.20 6.53 9.98
C PHE A 301 5.05 6.25 11.21
N GLY A 302 6.27 6.81 11.22
CA GLY A 302 7.10 6.86 12.41
C GLY A 302 7.59 5.49 12.89
N GLY A 303 8.12 5.44 14.10
CA GLY A 303 8.77 4.26 14.66
C GLY A 303 10.19 4.06 14.12
N ALA A 304 10.70 2.82 14.23
CA ALA A 304 12.02 2.45 13.73
C ALA A 304 11.94 1.17 12.90
N VAL A 305 11.94 1.33 11.57
CA VAL A 305 11.60 0.29 10.62
C VAL A 305 12.83 -0.20 9.87
N ASN A 306 12.91 -1.51 9.72
CA ASN A 306 13.89 -2.18 8.89
C ASN A 306 13.12 -3.04 7.88
N PHE A 307 13.28 -2.75 6.59
CA PHE A 307 12.57 -3.46 5.51
C PHE A 307 13.57 -3.90 4.43
N LYS A 308 13.62 -5.20 4.17
CA LYS A 308 14.45 -5.79 3.12
C LYS A 308 13.57 -6.35 2.00
N HIS A 309 14.01 -6.27 0.74
CA HIS A 309 13.31 -6.83 -0.42
C HIS A 309 11.85 -6.34 -0.56
N TYR A 310 11.70 -5.05 -0.86
CA TYR A 310 10.40 -4.42 -1.09
C TYR A 310 10.18 -4.16 -2.59
N ILE A 311 9.03 -4.60 -3.12
CA ILE A 311 8.59 -4.33 -4.48
C ILE A 311 7.26 -3.60 -4.42
N SER A 312 7.18 -2.41 -5.01
CA SER A 312 5.93 -1.75 -5.37
C SER A 312 5.78 -1.77 -6.87
N VAL A 313 4.63 -2.24 -7.36
CA VAL A 313 4.27 -2.12 -8.77
C VAL A 313 2.89 -1.52 -8.92
N ASN A 314 2.79 -0.45 -9.72
CA ASN A 314 1.56 0.25 -10.06
C ASN A 314 0.79 0.88 -8.88
N ALA A 315 1.47 1.43 -7.88
CA ALA A 315 0.84 2.42 -7.00
C ALA A 315 0.25 3.57 -7.83
N ASP A 316 -0.94 4.05 -7.45
CA ASP A 316 -1.62 5.17 -8.13
C ASP A 316 -1.44 6.52 -7.41
N ASP A 317 -0.97 6.48 -6.17
CA ASP A 317 -0.32 7.60 -5.46
C ASP A 317 1.19 7.31 -5.33
N ASP A 318 1.78 7.16 -4.14
CA ASP A 318 3.23 7.00 -3.98
C ASP A 318 3.71 5.54 -3.89
N SER A 319 4.85 5.22 -4.49
CA SER A 319 5.38 3.85 -4.32
C SER A 319 5.92 3.57 -2.92
N LEU A 320 6.42 4.59 -2.22
CA LEU A 320 6.91 4.54 -0.85
C LEU A 320 6.68 5.90 -0.20
N ASP A 321 5.74 5.98 0.73
CA ASP A 321 5.55 7.17 1.55
C ASP A 321 6.13 6.95 2.96
N ILE A 322 6.81 7.97 3.48
CA ILE A 322 7.47 7.98 4.78
C ILE A 322 7.18 9.30 5.51
N ASP A 323 6.58 9.21 6.69
CA ASP A 323 6.16 10.40 7.46
C ASP A 323 6.38 10.22 8.98
N THR A 324 6.15 11.30 9.73
CA THR A 324 5.92 11.34 11.19
C THR A 324 7.12 10.94 12.03
N GLY A 325 8.32 11.30 11.57
CA GLY A 325 9.56 11.12 12.33
C GLY A 325 10.17 9.71 12.17
N LEU A 326 9.81 9.00 11.10
CA LEU A 326 10.29 7.64 10.81
C LEU A 326 11.82 7.54 10.94
N GLN A 327 12.29 6.48 11.62
CA GLN A 327 13.69 6.05 11.62
C GLN A 327 13.82 4.80 10.74
N GLY A 328 14.01 4.97 9.44
CA GLY A 328 13.86 3.90 8.45
C GLY A 328 15.17 3.41 7.83
N ASN A 329 15.33 2.10 7.67
CA ASN A 329 16.33 1.51 6.77
C ASN A 329 15.65 0.55 5.77
N PHE A 330 15.83 0.83 4.49
CA PHE A 330 15.24 0.06 3.39
C PHE A 330 16.34 -0.45 2.46
N GLN A 331 16.35 -1.76 2.14
CA GLN A 331 17.33 -2.34 1.21
C GLN A 331 16.70 -3.28 0.19
N TYR A 332 17.20 -3.27 -1.04
CA TYR A 332 16.68 -4.04 -2.17
C TYR A 332 15.25 -3.60 -2.51
N VAL A 333 15.13 -2.33 -2.90
CA VAL A 333 13.86 -1.64 -3.09
C VAL A 333 13.58 -1.46 -4.58
N MET A 334 12.46 -1.96 -5.06
CA MET A 334 12.07 -1.87 -6.46
C MET A 334 10.72 -1.14 -6.57
N LEU A 335 10.73 0.09 -7.06
CA LEU A 335 9.53 0.92 -7.18
C LEU A 335 9.23 1.13 -8.66
N LEU A 336 8.18 0.49 -9.15
CA LEU A 336 7.81 0.48 -10.57
C LEU A 336 6.46 1.17 -10.70
N GLN A 337 6.49 2.48 -10.90
CA GLN A 337 5.30 3.32 -10.87
C GLN A 337 4.33 2.97 -11.99
N ARG A 338 3.04 3.19 -11.75
CA ARG A 338 2.01 3.06 -12.78
C ARG A 338 2.32 3.99 -13.95
N SER A 339 2.32 3.46 -15.16
CA SER A 339 2.52 4.28 -16.35
C SER A 339 1.31 5.18 -16.60
N GLY A 340 1.50 6.50 -16.60
CA GLY A 340 0.44 7.48 -16.88
C GLY A 340 -0.54 7.70 -15.73
N GLY A 341 -0.31 7.04 -14.59
CA GLY A 341 -0.93 7.29 -13.29
C GLY A 341 0.17 7.42 -12.23
N GLY A 342 -0.15 7.21 -10.95
CA GLY A 342 0.84 7.38 -9.88
C GLY A 342 1.17 8.84 -9.61
N ASP A 343 1.60 9.15 -8.39
CA ASP A 343 2.16 10.45 -8.03
C ASP A 343 3.69 10.40 -8.04
N ALA A 344 4.35 10.09 -6.93
CA ALA A 344 5.79 9.96 -6.83
C ALA A 344 6.25 8.50 -6.59
N LEU A 345 7.55 8.25 -6.81
CA LEU A 345 8.19 7.02 -6.39
C LEU A 345 8.45 7.03 -4.89
N VAL A 346 8.84 8.18 -4.34
CA VAL A 346 9.04 8.38 -2.90
C VAL A 346 8.50 9.75 -2.52
N GLU A 347 7.52 9.78 -1.63
CA GLU A 347 7.18 10.97 -0.85
C GLU A 347 7.82 10.84 0.55
N ALA A 348 8.36 11.95 1.04
CA ALA A 348 8.83 12.06 2.41
C ALA A 348 8.32 13.35 3.03
N ASP A 349 7.41 13.23 3.99
CA ASP A 349 6.72 14.36 4.61
C ASP A 349 7.05 14.55 6.10
N SER A 350 6.70 15.74 6.59
CA SER A 350 6.33 16.02 7.98
C SER A 350 5.36 17.22 7.99
N ASN A 351 4.27 17.13 8.75
CA ASN A 351 3.10 18.00 8.58
C ASN A 351 3.16 19.44 9.18
N GLY A 352 4.23 20.19 8.97
CA GLY A 352 4.32 21.58 9.47
C GLY A 352 4.63 21.68 10.97
N ALA A 353 4.98 20.56 11.60
CA ALA A 353 5.53 20.46 12.94
C ALA A 353 7.04 20.16 12.90
N GLU A 354 7.80 20.85 12.04
CA GLU A 354 9.19 20.47 11.71
C GLU A 354 10.17 20.47 12.88
N THR A 355 9.80 21.07 14.02
CA THR A 355 10.60 21.07 15.26
C THR A 355 10.37 19.85 16.15
N ASP A 356 9.38 19.01 15.85
CA ASP A 356 9.11 17.81 16.62
C ASP A 356 10.26 16.81 16.53
N THR A 357 10.39 15.98 17.57
CA THR A 357 11.39 14.92 17.64
C THR A 357 10.73 13.57 17.89
N PRO A 358 11.24 12.47 17.31
CA PRO A 358 12.45 12.41 16.48
C PRO A 358 12.26 13.05 15.11
N ARG A 359 13.32 13.68 14.60
CA ARG A 359 13.40 14.11 13.21
C ARG A 359 13.39 12.87 12.33
N GLN A 360 12.68 12.88 11.19
CA GLN A 360 12.69 11.75 10.27
C GLN A 360 14.08 11.51 9.68
N VAL A 361 14.57 10.27 9.78
CA VAL A 361 15.85 9.83 9.22
C VAL A 361 15.63 8.53 8.48
N THR A 362 15.74 8.57 7.16
CA THR A 362 15.48 7.40 6.32
C THR A 362 16.64 7.12 5.37
N ASN A 363 17.14 5.89 5.42
CA ASN A 363 18.16 5.38 4.50
C ASN A 363 17.52 4.41 3.51
N ILE A 364 17.64 4.68 2.21
CA ILE A 364 17.17 3.81 1.12
C ILE A 364 18.39 3.35 0.32
N ALA A 365 18.70 2.06 0.38
CA ALA A 365 19.89 1.47 -0.21
C ALA A 365 19.53 0.42 -1.27
N ASN A 366 20.35 0.29 -2.31
CA ASN A 366 20.19 -0.75 -3.34
C ASN A 366 18.78 -0.73 -3.94
N PHE A 367 18.48 0.34 -4.66
CA PHE A 367 17.15 0.57 -5.19
C PHE A 367 17.14 0.77 -6.71
N THR A 368 16.05 0.33 -7.33
CA THR A 368 15.72 0.62 -8.74
C THR A 368 14.32 1.22 -8.78
N MET A 369 14.23 2.48 -9.15
CA MET A 369 12.99 3.26 -9.20
C MET A 369 12.72 3.67 -10.65
N VAL A 370 11.53 3.37 -11.16
CA VAL A 370 11.16 3.61 -12.56
C VAL A 370 9.78 4.25 -12.64
N GLN A 371 9.71 5.47 -13.15
CA GLN A 371 8.47 6.19 -13.46
C GLN A 371 8.51 6.64 -14.92
N PRO A 372 8.03 5.80 -15.85
CA PRO A 372 8.35 5.96 -17.27
C PRO A 372 7.57 7.08 -17.98
N ALA A 373 6.46 7.53 -17.41
CA ALA A 373 5.52 8.46 -18.02
C ALA A 373 5.12 9.57 -17.04
N ALA A 374 4.72 10.71 -17.59
CA ALA A 374 4.06 11.77 -16.83
C ALA A 374 2.63 11.34 -16.48
N SER A 375 2.14 11.82 -15.35
CA SER A 375 0.78 11.60 -14.86
C SER A 375 0.16 12.92 -14.40
N SER A 376 -1.16 13.04 -14.46
CA SER A 376 -1.83 14.24 -13.96
C SER A 376 -1.76 14.38 -12.44
N ASN A 377 -1.61 13.28 -11.70
CA ASN A 377 -1.48 13.29 -10.24
C ASN A 377 -0.15 13.96 -9.87
N ASN A 378 0.96 13.48 -10.46
CA ASN A 378 2.27 14.06 -10.21
C ASN A 378 2.36 15.53 -10.61
N GLU A 379 1.83 15.90 -11.77
CA GLU A 379 1.82 17.30 -12.23
C GLU A 379 0.91 18.23 -11.39
N ALA A 380 0.02 17.68 -10.56
CA ALA A 380 -0.86 18.45 -9.68
C ALA A 380 -0.33 18.57 -8.25
N ASN A 381 0.46 17.59 -7.80
CA ASN A 381 0.85 17.40 -6.40
C ASN A 381 2.38 17.50 -6.22
N ASP A 382 3.12 16.38 -6.38
CA ASP A 382 4.53 16.31 -6.05
C ASP A 382 5.46 16.95 -7.06
N LEU A 383 5.05 17.03 -8.32
CA LEU A 383 5.78 17.65 -9.43
C LEU A 383 7.14 17.00 -9.74
N ALA A 384 7.49 15.91 -9.08
CA ALA A 384 8.73 15.17 -9.29
C ALA A 384 8.57 13.71 -8.84
N SER A 385 9.46 12.83 -9.33
CA SER A 385 9.47 11.42 -8.94
C SER A 385 9.87 11.16 -7.49
N LEU A 386 10.58 12.08 -6.85
CA LEU A 386 10.83 12.02 -5.43
C LEU A 386 10.60 13.42 -4.83
N LEU A 387 9.69 13.50 -3.87
CA LEU A 387 9.49 14.68 -3.04
C LEU A 387 10.06 14.43 -1.65
N ILE A 388 10.89 15.34 -1.17
CA ILE A 388 11.33 15.34 0.22
C ILE A 388 11.07 16.73 0.80
N ARG A 389 10.20 16.77 1.81
CA ARG A 389 9.76 18.00 2.46
C ARG A 389 9.80 17.89 3.98
N GLY A 390 9.39 18.98 4.63
CA GLY A 390 9.30 19.01 6.08
C GLY A 390 10.66 18.86 6.78
N ASN A 391 10.68 18.07 7.85
CA ASN A 391 11.85 17.77 8.66
C ASN A 391 12.49 16.41 8.34
N ALA A 392 12.40 15.94 7.09
CA ALA A 392 12.99 14.67 6.68
C ALA A 392 14.49 14.77 6.30
N ASP A 393 15.30 13.86 6.82
CA ASP A 393 16.67 13.59 6.36
C ASP A 393 16.71 12.25 5.62
N VAL A 394 16.80 12.32 4.29
CA VAL A 394 16.82 11.14 3.42
C VAL A 394 18.23 10.89 2.91
N THR A 395 18.69 9.66 3.02
CA THR A 395 19.93 9.18 2.40
C THR A 395 19.61 8.10 1.37
N LEU A 396 19.98 8.38 0.12
CA LEU A 396 19.89 7.44 -1.00
C LEU A 396 21.27 6.83 -1.25
N ALA A 397 21.36 5.51 -1.38
CA ALA A 397 22.62 4.84 -1.67
C ALA A 397 22.47 3.69 -2.69
N ASN A 398 23.46 3.53 -3.56
CA ASN A 398 23.53 2.44 -4.56
C ASN A 398 22.26 2.33 -5.40
N GLY A 399 21.84 3.44 -6.00
CA GLY A 399 20.48 3.61 -6.52
C GLY A 399 20.42 3.96 -8.00
N ILE A 400 19.31 3.57 -8.64
CA ILE A 400 18.98 3.91 -10.02
C ILE A 400 17.60 4.55 -10.04
N ILE A 401 17.47 5.73 -10.66
CA ILE A 401 16.21 6.44 -10.88
C ILE A 401 16.02 6.65 -12.38
N VAL A 402 14.93 6.14 -12.95
CA VAL A 402 14.59 6.29 -14.37
C VAL A 402 13.22 6.94 -14.50
N SER A 403 13.22 8.24 -14.74
CA SER A 403 12.04 9.11 -14.85
C SER A 403 12.13 10.02 -16.07
N PRO A 404 12.20 9.48 -17.30
CA PRO A 404 12.53 10.26 -18.50
C PRO A 404 11.47 11.33 -18.84
N ALA A 405 10.25 11.19 -18.33
CA ALA A 405 9.16 12.14 -18.53
C ALA A 405 9.04 13.18 -17.40
N ASN A 406 9.64 12.95 -16.23
CA ASN A 406 9.42 13.75 -15.03
C ASN A 406 10.74 14.33 -14.48
N GLU A 407 10.61 15.39 -13.70
CA GLU A 407 11.61 15.87 -12.77
C GLU A 407 11.98 14.72 -11.83
N CYS A 408 13.26 14.51 -11.53
CA CYS A 408 13.64 13.41 -10.64
C CYS A 408 13.44 13.78 -9.17
N LEU A 409 13.86 14.99 -8.76
CA LEU A 409 13.94 15.34 -7.35
C LEU A 409 13.33 16.73 -7.09
N ARG A 410 12.47 16.81 -6.08
CA ARG A 410 12.00 18.05 -5.49
C ARG A 410 12.33 18.06 -4.01
N LEU A 411 13.01 19.11 -3.56
CA LEU A 411 13.13 19.41 -2.13
C LEU A 411 12.26 20.61 -1.76
N ASN A 412 11.58 20.52 -0.63
CA ASN A 412 10.94 21.67 -0.01
C ASN A 412 11.76 22.15 1.18
N GLY A 413 12.05 23.45 1.19
CA GLY A 413 12.66 24.11 2.33
C GLY A 413 11.59 24.73 3.24
N SER A 414 11.21 24.04 4.32
CA SER A 414 10.31 24.57 5.36
C SER A 414 10.95 24.57 6.75
N GLY A 415 10.36 25.30 7.69
CA GLY A 415 10.82 25.34 9.08
C GLY A 415 12.22 25.95 9.28
N THR A 416 12.78 25.71 10.48
CA THR A 416 14.13 26.20 10.85
C THR A 416 15.24 25.23 10.48
N VAL A 417 14.91 23.95 10.32
CA VAL A 417 15.80 22.88 9.87
C VAL A 417 15.10 22.16 8.72
N PRO A 418 15.25 22.64 7.48
CA PRO A 418 14.53 22.08 6.36
C PRO A 418 15.02 20.68 5.98
N ALA A 419 14.26 19.99 5.13
CA ALA A 419 14.58 18.66 4.65
C ALA A 419 15.98 18.57 4.03
N THR A 420 16.65 17.43 4.23
CA THR A 420 17.96 17.20 3.63
C THR A 420 18.02 15.91 2.83
N LEU A 421 18.84 15.92 1.79
CA LEU A 421 19.15 14.79 0.94
C LEU A 421 20.66 14.55 0.93
N LYS A 422 21.04 13.28 1.07
CA LYS A 422 22.37 12.76 0.72
C LYS A 422 22.23 11.64 -0.29
N ALA A 423 23.08 11.61 -1.29
CA ALA A 423 23.10 10.54 -2.28
C ALA A 423 24.48 9.89 -2.35
N PHE A 424 24.59 8.58 -2.51
CA PHE A 424 25.88 7.89 -2.68
C PHE A 424 25.77 6.81 -3.74
N SER A 425 26.51 6.93 -4.85
CA SER A 425 26.38 6.01 -5.99
C SER A 425 24.95 5.93 -6.51
N VAL A 426 24.33 7.10 -6.73
CA VAL A 426 22.99 7.22 -7.29
C VAL A 426 23.06 7.80 -8.70
N VAL A 427 22.44 7.11 -9.65
CA VAL A 427 22.37 7.54 -11.04
C VAL A 427 20.93 7.84 -11.45
N MET A 428 20.73 8.91 -12.23
CA MET A 428 19.41 9.38 -12.63
C MET A 428 19.32 9.61 -14.14
N SER A 429 18.24 9.10 -14.73
CA SER A 429 17.78 9.41 -16.10
C SER A 429 16.45 10.16 -15.99
N CYS A 430 16.49 11.49 -15.97
CA CYS A 430 15.33 12.38 -15.77
C CYS A 430 14.85 13.03 -17.07
N ASN A 431 13.77 13.81 -17.00
CA ASN A 431 13.46 14.80 -18.05
C ASN A 431 14.52 15.93 -18.08
N ALA A 432 14.30 16.93 -18.95
CA ALA A 432 15.23 18.05 -19.10
C ALA A 432 15.39 18.89 -17.80
N THR A 433 14.31 19.04 -17.04
CA THR A 433 14.29 19.76 -15.75
C THR A 433 14.45 18.75 -14.62
N LYS A 434 15.68 18.45 -14.23
CA LYS A 434 15.93 17.34 -13.29
C LYS A 434 15.53 17.62 -11.84
N TYR A 435 15.59 18.90 -11.45
CA TYR A 435 15.53 19.33 -10.06
C TYR A 435 14.51 20.45 -9.87
N LEU A 436 13.69 20.32 -8.84
CA LEU A 436 12.83 21.37 -8.33
C LEU A 436 13.22 21.76 -6.91
N GLY A 437 12.89 23.00 -6.55
CA GLY A 437 12.94 23.49 -5.18
C GLY A 437 11.65 24.23 -4.87
N SER A 438 11.21 24.16 -3.62
CA SER A 438 10.08 24.95 -3.12
C SER A 438 10.33 25.45 -1.69
N GLY A 439 9.49 26.38 -1.20
CA GLY A 439 9.74 27.05 0.08
C GLY A 439 11.00 27.91 0.04
N THR A 440 11.93 27.70 0.97
CA THR A 440 13.23 28.39 0.98
C THR A 440 14.27 27.78 0.03
N TYR A 441 13.96 26.65 -0.61
CA TYR A 441 14.85 26.01 -1.59
C TYR A 441 14.50 26.41 -3.03
N ALA A 442 15.54 26.69 -3.81
CA ALA A 442 15.49 26.78 -5.26
C ALA A 442 16.02 25.47 -5.89
N PRO A 443 15.78 25.21 -7.18
CA PRO A 443 16.33 24.03 -7.87
C PRO A 443 17.84 23.79 -7.65
N ALA A 444 18.63 24.86 -7.56
CA ALA A 444 20.07 24.78 -7.31
C ALA A 444 20.42 24.19 -5.93
N ASN A 445 19.56 24.39 -4.92
CA ASN A 445 19.75 23.77 -3.61
C ASN A 445 19.60 22.24 -3.72
N THR A 446 18.53 21.78 -4.38
CA THR A 446 18.28 20.36 -4.62
C THR A 446 19.42 19.71 -5.41
N GLN A 447 19.85 20.35 -6.49
CA GLN A 447 21.00 19.89 -7.28
C GLN A 447 22.27 19.79 -6.42
N THR A 448 22.53 20.80 -5.58
CA THR A 448 23.71 20.80 -4.71
C THR A 448 23.64 19.65 -3.70
N GLN A 449 22.49 19.39 -3.08
CA GLN A 449 22.34 18.29 -2.11
C GLN A 449 22.49 16.90 -2.77
N PHE A 450 22.04 16.73 -4.02
CA PHE A 450 22.33 15.50 -4.77
C PHE A 450 23.84 15.37 -5.08
N ALA A 451 24.49 16.48 -5.44
CA ALA A 451 25.90 16.50 -5.84
C ALA A 451 26.91 16.46 -4.67
N THR A 452 26.50 16.79 -3.44
CA THR A 452 27.39 16.72 -2.24
C THR A 452 27.75 15.28 -1.86
N GLY A 453 26.95 14.33 -2.32
CA GLY A 453 27.20 12.91 -2.23
C GLY A 453 28.52 12.44 -2.84
N THR A 454 29.24 11.57 -2.14
CA THR A 454 30.47 10.95 -2.66
C THR A 454 30.16 9.67 -3.46
N ASN A 455 31.14 9.14 -4.21
CA ASN A 455 31.06 7.87 -4.95
C ASN A 455 30.10 7.83 -6.15
N ASN A 456 30.41 8.53 -7.23
CA ASN A 456 29.82 8.30 -8.57
C ASN A 456 28.33 8.67 -8.76
N ASN A 457 27.82 9.68 -8.05
CA ASN A 457 26.51 10.23 -8.39
C ASN A 457 26.53 10.82 -9.80
N SER A 458 25.47 10.58 -10.58
CA SER A 458 25.36 11.10 -11.95
C SER A 458 23.91 11.39 -12.33
N ASP A 459 23.60 12.65 -12.63
CA ASP A 459 22.31 13.08 -13.16
C ASP A 459 22.26 13.11 -14.70
N ALA A 460 23.38 12.82 -15.36
CA ALA A 460 23.52 12.75 -16.81
C ALA A 460 23.68 11.29 -17.25
N TYR A 461 22.84 10.41 -16.69
CA TYR A 461 22.95 8.98 -16.88
C TYR A 461 22.02 8.49 -18.00
N THR A 462 22.49 7.53 -18.79
CA THR A 462 21.65 6.80 -19.74
C THR A 462 21.49 5.39 -19.24
N SER A 463 20.29 5.08 -18.74
CA SER A 463 20.01 3.73 -18.27
C SER A 463 20.08 2.70 -19.40
N THR A 464 20.58 1.51 -19.07
CA THR A 464 20.54 0.31 -19.91
C THR A 464 19.79 -0.84 -19.24
N LEU A 465 18.89 -0.52 -18.30
CA LEU A 465 18.06 -1.51 -17.65
C LEU A 465 17.36 -2.41 -18.69
N THR A 466 17.34 -3.70 -18.39
CA THR A 466 16.61 -4.71 -19.15
C THR A 466 15.43 -5.19 -18.32
N SER A 467 14.35 -5.63 -18.97
CA SER A 467 13.13 -6.08 -18.28
C SER A 467 12.65 -5.08 -17.21
N THR A 468 12.71 -3.80 -17.52
CA THR A 468 12.34 -2.66 -16.65
C THR A 468 13.31 -2.37 -15.49
N PHE A 469 13.85 -3.39 -14.79
CA PHE A 469 14.55 -3.18 -13.52
C PHE A 469 15.89 -3.92 -13.36
N ILE A 470 16.27 -4.79 -14.30
CA ILE A 470 17.50 -5.57 -14.23
C ILE A 470 18.67 -4.76 -14.78
N ASN A 471 19.73 -4.62 -13.98
CA ASN A 471 20.95 -3.91 -14.37
C ASN A 471 21.49 -4.34 -15.74
N GLY A 472 21.74 -3.35 -16.60
CA GLY A 472 22.47 -3.51 -17.86
C GLY A 472 23.95 -3.20 -17.72
N ALA A 473 24.59 -2.98 -18.86
CA ALA A 473 26.03 -2.71 -18.95
C ALA A 473 26.43 -1.41 -18.25
N ASN A 474 25.62 -0.35 -18.38
CA ASN A 474 25.90 0.93 -17.77
C ASN A 474 25.76 0.84 -16.25
N GLU A 475 24.71 0.17 -15.74
CA GLU A 475 24.44 0.05 -14.30
C GLU A 475 25.54 -0.77 -13.63
N SER A 476 25.95 -1.86 -14.28
CA SER A 476 27.05 -2.71 -13.84
C SER A 476 28.41 -2.00 -13.81
N GLY A 477 28.55 -0.87 -14.52
CA GLY A 477 29.77 -0.07 -14.56
C GLY A 477 29.90 0.94 -13.41
N VAL A 478 28.86 1.15 -12.61
CA VAL A 478 28.89 2.12 -11.50
C VAL A 478 29.43 1.45 -10.24
N ALA A 479 30.51 2.00 -9.70
CA ALA A 479 31.06 1.51 -8.43
C ALA A 479 30.15 1.91 -7.27
N ALA A 480 29.81 0.92 -6.43
CA ALA A 480 28.92 1.06 -5.28
C ALA A 480 29.60 1.67 -4.04
N TYR A 481 28.79 2.32 -3.22
CA TYR A 481 29.06 2.76 -1.86
C TYR A 481 28.93 1.60 -0.86
N ASP A 482 29.78 1.57 0.16
CA ASP A 482 29.68 0.58 1.25
C ASP A 482 28.56 0.98 2.23
N VAL A 483 27.34 0.52 1.97
CA VAL A 483 26.14 0.88 2.74
C VAL A 483 26.20 0.45 4.22
N THR A 484 27.10 -0.45 4.60
CA THR A 484 27.27 -0.87 6.00
C THR A 484 27.78 0.24 6.92
N THR A 485 28.31 1.34 6.35
CA THR A 485 28.68 2.55 7.09
C THR A 485 27.48 3.38 7.54
N LEU A 486 26.32 3.24 6.88
CA LEU A 486 25.08 3.91 7.25
C LEU A 486 24.38 3.18 8.40
N SER A 487 24.35 1.86 8.33
CA SER A 487 23.73 0.98 9.33
C SER A 487 24.23 -0.45 9.18
N SER A 488 24.36 -1.18 10.29
CA SER A 488 24.66 -2.62 10.27
C SER A 488 23.50 -3.49 9.79
N PHE A 489 22.31 -2.90 9.56
CA PHE A 489 21.18 -3.59 8.95
C PHE A 489 21.45 -3.99 7.48
N PHE A 490 22.24 -3.18 6.79
CA PHE A 490 22.47 -3.34 5.36
C PHE A 490 23.44 -4.48 5.06
N ASP A 491 23.10 -5.28 4.07
CA ASP A 491 24.00 -6.26 3.48
C ASP A 491 25.05 -5.52 2.63
N LYS A 492 26.32 -5.92 2.77
CA LYS A 492 27.39 -5.38 1.94
C LYS A 492 27.28 -5.92 0.52
N VAL A 493 27.12 -5.04 -0.46
CA VAL A 493 27.12 -5.37 -1.87
C VAL A 493 28.08 -4.48 -2.67
N THR A 494 28.42 -4.90 -3.89
CA THR A 494 29.38 -4.23 -4.77
C THR A 494 28.75 -3.69 -6.06
N TYR A 495 27.42 -3.49 -6.06
CA TYR A 495 26.65 -3.02 -7.21
C TYR A 495 25.61 -1.97 -6.79
N ILE A 496 25.17 -1.15 -7.74
CA ILE A 496 24.00 -0.26 -7.59
C ILE A 496 22.73 -0.96 -8.09
N GLY A 497 21.56 -0.48 -7.71
CA GLY A 497 20.27 -1.07 -8.12
C GLY A 497 19.76 -2.12 -7.13
N ALA A 498 18.47 -2.46 -7.26
CA ALA A 498 17.81 -3.50 -6.47
C ALA A 498 18.26 -4.91 -6.85
N VAL A 499 18.73 -5.10 -8.08
CA VAL A 499 19.13 -6.40 -8.65
C VAL A 499 20.46 -6.21 -9.36
N SER A 500 21.47 -7.04 -9.05
CA SER A 500 22.82 -6.85 -9.58
C SER A 500 22.96 -7.09 -11.09
N GLY A 501 22.02 -7.84 -11.67
CA GLY A 501 21.99 -8.27 -13.07
C GLY A 501 21.13 -9.53 -13.23
N ALA A 502 21.11 -10.13 -14.43
CA ALA A 502 20.19 -11.23 -14.76
C ALA A 502 20.35 -12.52 -13.92
N SER A 503 21.49 -12.70 -13.25
CA SER A 503 21.75 -13.83 -12.35
C SER A 503 21.21 -13.63 -10.93
N ASP A 504 20.89 -12.39 -10.55
CA ASP A 504 20.27 -12.08 -9.27
C ASP A 504 18.76 -12.23 -9.41
N THR A 505 18.19 -13.18 -8.65
CA THR A 505 16.82 -13.66 -8.85
C THR A 505 16.03 -13.70 -7.55
N TRP A 506 16.38 -12.88 -6.55
CA TRP A 506 15.69 -12.86 -5.26
C TRP A 506 14.18 -12.57 -5.40
N TYR A 507 13.77 -11.87 -6.45
CA TYR A 507 12.38 -11.51 -6.77
C TYR A 507 11.60 -12.63 -7.46
N LYS A 508 12.23 -13.73 -7.89
CA LYS A 508 11.58 -14.79 -8.68
C LYS A 508 10.86 -15.81 -7.80
N GLY A 509 9.79 -16.39 -8.36
CA GLY A 509 9.06 -17.53 -7.78
C GLY A 509 7.96 -17.16 -6.80
N TRP A 510 8.09 -16.02 -6.11
CA TRP A 510 7.17 -15.60 -5.06
C TRP A 510 6.38 -14.33 -5.38
N THR A 511 6.76 -13.60 -6.42
CA THR A 511 6.04 -12.45 -6.96
C THR A 511 5.02 -12.89 -8.00
N CYS A 512 4.07 -12.03 -8.35
CA CYS A 512 3.24 -12.17 -9.54
C CYS A 512 3.63 -11.16 -10.61
N ASP A 513 3.40 -11.51 -11.88
CA ASP A 513 3.67 -10.73 -13.08
C ASP A 513 2.46 -9.88 -13.49
N ASN A 514 2.70 -8.67 -14.00
CA ASN A 514 1.69 -7.82 -14.67
C ASN A 514 2.32 -7.13 -15.90
N ALA A 515 1.56 -6.33 -16.65
CA ALA A 515 2.08 -5.65 -17.85
C ALA A 515 3.22 -4.67 -17.57
N THR A 516 3.31 -4.10 -16.37
CA THR A 516 4.36 -3.14 -15.97
C THR A 516 5.69 -3.86 -15.72
N ALA A 517 5.64 -5.02 -15.08
CA ALA A 517 6.82 -5.75 -14.67
C ALA A 517 6.62 -7.27 -14.80
N ASN A 518 7.51 -7.89 -15.59
CA ASN A 518 7.64 -9.33 -15.68
C ASN A 518 8.79 -9.79 -14.77
N PHE A 519 8.42 -10.37 -13.63
CA PHE A 519 9.33 -10.93 -12.65
C PHE A 519 9.75 -12.37 -13.01
N GLY A 520 9.25 -12.92 -14.11
CA GLY A 520 9.55 -14.27 -14.55
C GLY A 520 9.03 -15.33 -13.58
N SER A 521 7.95 -15.03 -12.86
CA SER A 521 7.29 -15.97 -11.96
C SER A 521 6.37 -16.93 -12.71
N ASN A 522 5.95 -16.55 -13.94
CA ASN A 522 4.92 -17.25 -14.72
C ASN A 522 3.58 -17.34 -13.98
N ALA A 523 3.33 -16.38 -13.08
CA ALA A 523 2.10 -16.28 -12.31
C ALA A 523 1.53 -14.88 -12.47
N ALA A 524 0.44 -14.71 -13.21
CA ALA A 524 -0.19 -13.41 -13.39
C ALA A 524 -0.81 -12.90 -12.07
N CYS A 525 -0.71 -11.60 -11.79
CA CYS A 525 -1.33 -11.00 -10.60
C CYS A 525 -2.86 -11.06 -10.61
N THR A 526 -3.46 -11.19 -11.80
CA THR A 526 -4.91 -11.40 -11.99
C THR A 526 -5.36 -12.83 -11.69
N ALA A 527 -4.44 -13.77 -11.52
CA ALA A 527 -4.73 -15.16 -11.25
C ALA A 527 -4.42 -15.56 -9.79
N LEU A 528 -5.20 -16.51 -9.27
CA LEU A 528 -4.91 -17.12 -7.97
C LEU A 528 -4.06 -18.40 -8.13
N PRO A 529 -3.06 -18.64 -7.26
CA PRO A 529 -2.35 -19.91 -7.23
C PRO A 529 -3.28 -21.08 -6.87
N THR A 530 -3.13 -22.20 -7.59
CA THR A 530 -3.97 -23.39 -7.42
C THR A 530 -3.34 -24.52 -6.59
N THR A 531 -2.04 -24.41 -6.27
CA THR A 531 -1.24 -25.45 -5.59
C THR A 531 -0.63 -24.99 -4.27
#